data_AF-A0A839EZ59-F1
#
_entry.id   AF-A0A839EZ59-F1
#
_cell.length_a   1.000
_cell.length_b   1.000
_cell.length_c   1.000
_cell.angle_alpha   90.00
_cell.angle_beta   90.00
_cell.angle_gamma   90.00
#
_symmetry.space_group_name_H-M   'P 1'
#
loop_
_entity.id
_entity.type
_entity.pdbx_description
1 polymer ?
#
loop_
_entity_poly.entity_id
_entity_poly.type
_entity_poly.pdbx_seq_one_letter_code
_entity_poly.pdbx_strand_id
1 'polypeptide(L)'
;MAITARQIWAKTSFFQVDFEEDQQTNPGRFGRAFAYWLAEQFQARGETVQEVLPEDWGWCVMLTRKPYMLWVGCANRSGSIDEWGAFVAAEPGFLQRLFSWHDTRLTVDRIDQILHEIMQQIPGAGKIWIE
;
A
#
# COMPACT_ATOMS: atom_id res chain seq x y z
N MET A 1 -13.02 -10.94 9.66
CA MET A 1 -12.07 -9.90 10.15
C MET A 1 -11.22 -9.47 8.97
N ALA A 2 -10.66 -8.26 9.00
CA ALA A 2 -9.66 -7.87 8.01
C ALA A 2 -8.47 -8.84 8.04
N ILE A 3 -7.93 -9.18 6.88
CA ILE A 3 -6.65 -9.89 6.76
C ILE A 3 -5.64 -8.86 6.30
N THR A 4 -4.55 -8.73 7.04
CA THR A 4 -3.47 -7.79 6.77
C THR A 4 -2.17 -8.56 6.74
N ALA A 5 -1.38 -8.38 5.68
CA ALA A 5 -0.03 -8.89 5.58
C ALA A 5 0.93 -8.08 6.44
N ARG A 6 2.16 -8.57 6.59
CA ARG A 6 3.21 -7.85 7.33
C ARG A 6 3.64 -6.62 6.54
N GLN A 7 4.16 -5.61 7.22
CA GLN A 7 4.56 -4.40 6.56
C GLN A 7 6.00 -4.53 6.05
N ILE A 8 6.20 -4.25 4.76
CA ILE A 8 7.49 -4.24 4.10
C ILE A 8 7.98 -2.81 4.04
N TRP A 9 9.21 -2.57 4.44
CA TRP A 9 9.83 -1.27 4.52
C TRP A 9 11.05 -1.18 3.62
N ALA A 10 11.28 -0.02 3.04
CA ALA A 10 12.48 0.31 2.27
C ALA A 10 13.01 1.68 2.67
N LYS A 11 14.34 1.81 2.72
CA LYS A 11 15.02 3.10 2.86
C LYS A 11 15.59 3.57 1.51
N THR A 12 15.09 4.70 0.99
CA THR A 12 15.54 5.31 -0.27
C THR A 12 15.20 6.81 -0.32
N SER A 13 16.03 7.58 -1.02
CA SER A 13 15.77 8.99 -1.37
C SER A 13 15.08 9.16 -2.73
N PHE A 14 14.71 8.05 -3.40
CA PHE A 14 14.11 8.08 -4.73
C PHE A 14 12.75 8.79 -4.75
N PHE A 15 11.93 8.59 -3.73
CA PHE A 15 10.64 9.27 -3.58
C PHE A 15 10.82 10.64 -2.94
N GLN A 16 10.32 11.68 -3.61
CA GLN A 16 10.32 13.04 -3.07
C GLN A 16 9.03 13.28 -2.29
N VAL A 17 9.15 13.85 -1.09
CA VAL A 17 8.01 14.32 -0.29
C VAL A 17 7.50 15.63 -0.90
N ASP A 18 6.20 15.70 -1.16
CA ASP A 18 5.53 16.99 -1.30
C ASP A 18 5.01 17.39 0.09
N PHE A 19 5.60 18.43 0.67
CA PHE A 19 5.19 18.89 2.00
C PHE A 19 3.78 19.47 2.03
N GLU A 20 3.13 19.72 0.89
CA GLU A 20 1.70 20.09 0.86
C GLU A 20 0.77 18.87 0.87
N GLU A 21 1.28 17.64 0.67
CA GLU A 21 0.44 16.44 0.66
C GLU A 21 -0.16 16.12 2.04
N ASP A 22 0.45 16.62 3.11
CA ASP A 22 -0.01 16.42 4.48
C ASP A 22 -1.28 17.20 4.83
N GLN A 23 -1.73 18.08 3.93
CA GLN A 23 -3.06 18.70 3.96
C GLN A 23 -4.18 17.70 3.62
N GLN A 24 -3.85 16.61 2.92
CA GLN A 24 -4.82 15.58 2.51
C GLN A 24 -4.82 14.35 3.43
N THR A 25 -3.70 14.08 4.10
CA THR A 25 -3.51 12.89 4.94
C THR A 25 -3.59 13.28 6.42
N ASN A 26 -2.47 13.67 7.02
CA ASN A 26 -2.30 14.31 8.31
C ASN A 26 -0.86 14.86 8.38
N PRO A 27 -0.56 15.85 9.23
CA PRO A 27 0.78 16.41 9.36
C PRO A 27 1.88 15.35 9.49
N GLY A 28 2.88 15.41 8.61
CA GLY A 28 4.01 14.47 8.60
C GLY A 28 3.69 13.04 8.13
N ARG A 29 2.50 12.80 7.56
CA ARG A 29 2.12 11.55 6.89
C ARG A 29 2.28 11.69 5.39
N PHE A 30 3.34 11.10 4.88
CA PHE A 30 3.70 11.14 3.48
C PHE A 30 3.58 9.76 2.84
N GLY A 31 3.55 9.71 1.52
CA GLY A 31 3.47 8.49 0.74
C GLY A 31 3.00 8.67 -0.69
N ARG A 32 2.68 9.89 -1.14
CA ARG A 32 2.03 10.09 -2.45
C ARG A 32 2.88 9.55 -3.60
N ALA A 33 4.11 10.03 -3.73
CA ALA A 33 5.00 9.59 -4.81
C ALA A 33 5.26 8.08 -4.76
N PHE A 34 5.41 7.52 -3.56
CA PHE A 34 5.58 6.08 -3.35
C PHE A 34 4.34 5.27 -3.76
N ALA A 35 3.14 5.72 -3.40
CA ALA A 35 1.88 5.07 -3.73
C ALA A 35 1.60 5.08 -5.23
N TYR A 36 1.83 6.21 -5.91
CA TYR A 36 1.68 6.28 -7.38
C TYR A 36 2.69 5.39 -8.09
N TRP A 37 3.94 5.36 -7.62
CA TRP A 37 4.93 4.44 -8.17
C TRP A 37 4.53 2.97 -7.95
N LEU A 38 4.08 2.59 -6.75
CA LEU A 38 3.56 1.24 -6.48
C LEU A 38 2.39 0.90 -7.41
N ALA A 39 1.46 1.81 -7.62
CA ALA A 39 0.34 1.62 -8.53
C ALA A 39 0.81 1.30 -9.96
N GLU A 40 1.78 2.05 -10.49
CA GLU A 40 2.39 1.76 -11.81
C GLU A 40 3.05 0.38 -11.84
N GLN A 41 3.75 0.00 -10.77
CA GLN A 41 4.42 -1.30 -10.66
C GLN A 41 3.44 -2.48 -10.59
N PHE A 42 2.30 -2.30 -9.91
CA PHE A 42 1.21 -3.26 -9.88
C PHE A 42 0.55 -3.39 -11.27
N GLN A 43 0.23 -2.27 -11.91
CA GLN A 43 -0.35 -2.26 -13.27
C GLN A 43 0.58 -2.94 -14.28
N ALA A 44 1.88 -2.69 -14.22
CA ALA A 44 2.87 -3.33 -15.08
C ALA A 44 2.93 -4.86 -14.93
N ARG A 45 2.47 -5.40 -13.79
CA ARG A 45 2.37 -6.85 -13.51
C ARG A 45 1.00 -7.43 -13.81
N GLY A 46 0.10 -6.64 -14.39
CA GLY A 46 -1.26 -7.06 -14.76
C GLY A 46 -2.29 -6.94 -13.65
N GLU A 47 -1.95 -6.31 -12.52
CA GLU A 47 -2.94 -6.02 -11.48
C GLU A 47 -3.83 -4.85 -11.85
N THR A 48 -5.07 -4.90 -11.39
CA THR A 48 -5.97 -3.75 -11.47
C THR A 48 -5.64 -2.78 -10.34
N VAL A 49 -5.48 -1.50 -10.66
CA VAL A 49 -5.50 -0.40 -9.70
C VAL A 49 -6.72 0.46 -10.02
N GLN A 50 -7.66 0.53 -9.09
CA GLN A 50 -8.89 1.31 -9.25
C GLN A 50 -8.65 2.79 -8.98
N GLU A 51 -7.84 3.11 -7.97
CA GLU A 51 -7.55 4.48 -7.56
C GLU A 51 -6.39 4.51 -6.56
N VAL A 52 -5.82 5.71 -6.40
CA VAL A 52 -4.83 6.05 -5.38
C VAL A 52 -5.40 7.22 -4.59
N LEU A 53 -5.60 7.05 -3.29
CA LEU A 53 -6.33 8.00 -2.44
C LEU A 53 -5.50 8.38 -1.19
N PRO A 54 -5.60 9.64 -0.72
CA PRO A 54 -5.04 10.02 0.56
C PRO A 54 -5.89 9.46 1.72
N GLU A 55 -5.22 9.07 2.80
CA GLU A 55 -5.80 8.58 4.05
C GLU A 55 -5.12 9.28 5.24
N ASP A 56 -5.74 9.24 6.41
CA ASP A 56 -5.24 9.92 7.62
C ASP A 56 -3.88 9.40 8.13
N TRP A 57 -3.41 8.26 7.61
CA TRP A 57 -2.12 7.64 7.90
C TRP A 57 -1.13 7.65 6.73
N GLY A 58 -1.52 8.07 5.52
CA GLY A 58 -0.69 7.99 4.33
C GLY A 58 -1.53 7.89 3.06
N TRP A 59 -1.19 6.97 2.16
CA TRP A 59 -1.88 6.78 0.88
C TRP A 59 -2.31 5.34 0.68
N CYS A 60 -3.46 5.16 0.04
CA CYS A 60 -4.07 3.87 -0.24
C CYS A 60 -4.07 3.63 -1.74
N VAL A 61 -3.45 2.53 -2.19
CA VAL A 61 -3.58 2.02 -3.55
C VAL A 61 -4.69 0.97 -3.55
N MET A 62 -5.86 1.31 -4.10
CA MET A 62 -7.02 0.43 -4.12
C MET A 62 -6.94 -0.52 -5.32
N LEU A 63 -6.90 -1.83 -5.08
CA LEU A 63 -6.83 -2.85 -6.14
C LEU A 63 -8.23 -3.34 -6.54
N THR A 64 -9.10 -3.59 -5.55
CA THR A 64 -10.52 -3.83 -5.81
C THR A 64 -11.40 -3.41 -4.65
N ARG A 65 -12.61 -2.94 -4.94
CA ARG A 65 -13.69 -2.69 -3.96
C ARG A 65 -14.74 -3.79 -3.89
N LYS A 66 -14.73 -4.73 -4.84
CA LYS A 66 -15.71 -5.84 -4.91
C LYS A 66 -15.04 -7.16 -5.28
N PRO A 67 -15.49 -8.29 -4.71
CA PRO A 67 -16.59 -8.39 -3.75
C PRO A 67 -16.19 -7.92 -2.33
N TYR A 68 -14.88 -7.84 -2.03
CA TYR A 68 -14.28 -7.24 -0.82
C TYR A 68 -13.37 -6.07 -1.21
N MET A 69 -12.93 -5.28 -0.22
CA MET A 69 -11.90 -4.27 -0.42
C MET A 69 -10.52 -4.94 -0.34
N LEU A 70 -9.68 -4.72 -1.34
CA LEU A 70 -8.30 -5.16 -1.39
C LEU A 70 -7.45 -3.93 -1.75
N TRP A 71 -6.52 -3.60 -0.89
CA TRP A 71 -5.75 -2.37 -1.02
C TRP A 71 -4.35 -2.53 -0.44
N VAL A 72 -3.46 -1.63 -0.86
CA VAL A 72 -2.10 -1.53 -0.36
C VAL A 72 -1.94 -0.20 0.36
N GLY A 73 -1.68 -0.25 1.66
CA GLY A 73 -1.34 0.94 2.44
C GLY A 73 0.09 1.34 2.15
N CYS A 74 0.33 2.64 1.97
CA CYS A 74 1.63 3.23 1.64
C CYS A 74 1.87 4.43 2.55
N ALA A 75 2.93 4.41 3.35
CA ALA A 75 3.23 5.52 4.27
C ALA A 75 4.72 5.66 4.55
N ASN A 76 5.16 6.85 4.95
CA ASN A 76 6.46 7.04 5.55
C ASN A 76 6.50 6.52 7.00
N ARG A 77 7.70 6.20 7.49
CA ARG A 77 7.91 6.02 8.92
C ARG A 77 7.77 7.37 9.62
N SER A 78 7.12 7.38 10.78
CA SER A 78 6.89 8.61 11.54
C SER A 78 8.20 9.36 11.79
N GLY A 79 8.28 10.61 11.31
CA GLY A 79 9.48 11.45 11.43
C GLY A 79 10.57 11.18 10.39
N SER A 80 10.37 10.27 9.44
CA SER A 80 11.26 10.03 8.31
C SER A 80 10.67 10.58 7.01
N ILE A 81 11.56 10.98 6.10
CA ILE A 81 11.27 11.41 4.73
C ILE A 81 11.90 10.48 3.67
N ASP A 82 12.49 9.37 4.10
CA ASP A 82 13.25 8.43 3.25
C ASP A 82 13.00 6.95 3.59
N GLU A 83 12.17 6.66 4.59
CA GLU A 83 11.75 5.30 4.96
C GLU A 83 10.28 5.10 4.64
N TRP A 84 10.01 4.19 3.70
CA TRP A 84 8.72 3.98 3.08
C TRP A 84 8.23 2.57 3.38
N GLY A 85 7.01 2.45 3.90
CA GLY A 85 6.40 1.19 4.29
C GLY A 85 5.14 0.92 3.50
N ALA A 86 4.96 -0.32 3.09
CA ALA A 86 3.74 -0.78 2.44
C ALA A 86 3.26 -2.13 3.01
N PHE A 87 1.95 -2.33 3.04
CA PHE A 87 1.33 -3.59 3.43
C PHE A 87 0.05 -3.84 2.64
N VAL A 88 -0.32 -5.11 2.49
CA VAL A 88 -1.55 -5.52 1.81
C VAL A 88 -2.64 -5.78 2.84
N ALA A 89 -3.84 -5.29 2.60
CA ALA A 89 -5.00 -5.60 3.41
C ALA A 89 -6.22 -5.96 2.57
N ALA A 90 -7.00 -6.91 3.09
CA ALA A 90 -8.32 -7.27 2.59
C ALA A 90 -9.37 -7.10 3.68
N GLU A 91 -10.44 -6.36 3.39
CA GLU A 91 -11.52 -6.08 4.31
C GLU A 91 -12.88 -6.48 3.72
N PRO A 92 -13.81 -7.02 4.52
CA PRO A 92 -15.16 -7.31 4.05
C PRO A 92 -15.81 -6.04 3.49
N GLY A 93 -16.42 -6.13 2.31
CA GLY A 93 -17.19 -5.02 1.75
C GLY A 93 -18.42 -4.68 2.60
N PHE A 94 -18.92 -3.44 2.52
CA PHE A 94 -20.09 -2.98 3.27
C PHE A 94 -21.33 -3.90 3.13
N LEU A 95 -21.56 -4.45 1.93
CA LEU A 95 -22.67 -5.37 1.65
C LEU A 95 -22.40 -6.82 2.11
N GLN A 96 -21.14 -7.20 2.33
CA GLN A 96 -20.75 -8.55 2.73
C GLN A 96 -20.87 -8.81 4.23
N ARG A 97 -21.11 -7.80 5.07
CA ARG A 97 -21.43 -8.01 6.49
C ARG A 97 -22.71 -8.83 6.71
N LEU A 98 -23.51 -9.04 5.66
CA LEU A 98 -24.78 -9.79 5.68
C LEU A 98 -24.75 -11.10 4.89
N PHE A 99 -23.61 -11.49 4.29
CA PHE A 99 -23.49 -12.70 3.46
C PHE A 99 -22.16 -13.43 3.72
N SER A 100 -22.08 -14.74 3.43
CA SER A 100 -20.91 -15.57 3.69
C SER A 100 -19.63 -14.98 3.10
N TRP A 101 -18.72 -14.57 3.98
CA TRP A 101 -17.40 -14.04 3.63
C TRP A 101 -16.57 -15.10 2.89
N HIS A 102 -15.84 -14.67 1.85
CA HIS A 102 -14.91 -15.53 1.11
C HIS A 102 -13.53 -15.44 1.78
N ASP A 103 -12.81 -16.56 1.90
CA ASP A 103 -11.43 -16.55 2.42
C ASP A 103 -10.52 -15.79 1.45
N THR A 104 -10.01 -14.63 1.88
CA THR A 104 -9.15 -13.76 1.06
C THR A 104 -7.66 -13.98 1.29
N ARG A 105 -7.25 -14.95 2.13
CA ARG A 105 -5.83 -15.19 2.47
C ARG A 105 -4.98 -15.42 1.23
N LEU A 106 -5.41 -16.31 0.34
CA LEU A 106 -4.68 -16.61 -0.90
C LEU A 106 -4.48 -15.37 -1.78
N THR A 107 -5.48 -14.47 -1.83
CA THR A 107 -5.34 -13.21 -2.57
C THR A 107 -4.36 -12.26 -1.88
N VAL A 108 -4.46 -12.13 -0.56
CA VAL A 108 -3.54 -11.29 0.23
C VAL A 108 -2.12 -11.79 0.08
N ASP A 109 -1.87 -13.09 0.26
CA ASP A 109 -0.55 -13.71 0.12
C ASP A 109 0.04 -13.51 -1.28
N ARG A 110 -0.80 -13.61 -2.33
CA ARG A 110 -0.36 -13.37 -3.71
C ARG A 110 0.04 -11.91 -3.95
N ILE A 111 -0.77 -10.95 -3.49
CA ILE A 111 -0.44 -9.52 -3.63
C ILE A 111 0.75 -9.15 -2.74
N ASP A 112 0.89 -9.77 -1.57
CA ASP A 112 2.03 -9.54 -0.66
C ASP A 112 3.33 -10.03 -1.29
N GLN A 113 3.31 -11.18 -1.95
CA GLN A 113 4.45 -11.68 -2.72
C GLN A 113 4.82 -10.71 -3.86
N ILE A 114 3.84 -10.23 -4.61
CA ILE A 114 4.06 -9.23 -5.66
C ILE A 114 4.61 -7.93 -5.06
N LEU A 115 4.05 -7.45 -3.94
CA LEU A 115 4.52 -6.27 -3.24
C LEU A 115 5.98 -6.43 -2.84
N HIS A 116 6.35 -7.57 -2.25
CA HIS A 116 7.72 -7.85 -1.89
C HIS A 116 8.66 -7.77 -3.11
N GLU A 117 8.28 -8.36 -4.24
CA GLU A 117 9.05 -8.24 -5.50
C GLU A 117 9.16 -6.81 -6.01
N ILE A 118 8.09 -6.02 -5.92
CA ILE A 118 8.10 -4.60 -6.28
C ILE A 118 9.07 -3.83 -5.36
N MET A 119 8.99 -4.05 -4.05
CA MET A 119 9.86 -3.37 -3.07
C MET A 119 11.34 -3.61 -3.33
N GLN A 120 11.72 -4.82 -3.79
CA GLN A 120 13.11 -5.15 -4.18
C GLN A 120 13.61 -4.39 -5.42
N GLN A 121 12.71 -3.79 -6.19
CA GLN A 121 13.04 -3.04 -7.41
C GLN A 121 13.06 -1.53 -7.21
N ILE A 122 12.86 -1.05 -5.97
CA ILE A 122 12.93 0.38 -5.66
C ILE A 122 14.32 0.92 -6.02
N PRO A 123 14.42 1.91 -6.92
CA PRO A 123 15.71 2.49 -7.28
C PRO A 123 16.41 3.10 -6.06
N GLY A 124 17.71 2.82 -5.93
CA GLY A 124 18.53 3.36 -4.84
C GLY A 124 18.13 2.88 -3.44
N ALA A 125 17.29 1.84 -3.32
CA ALA A 125 16.98 1.25 -2.02
C ALA A 125 18.24 0.67 -1.37
N GLY A 126 18.54 1.12 -0.15
CA GLY A 126 19.65 0.60 0.63
C GLY A 126 19.25 -0.63 1.44
N LYS A 127 18.29 -0.45 2.35
CA LYS A 127 17.79 -1.51 3.24
C LYS A 127 16.32 -1.78 2.94
N ILE A 128 15.97 -3.07 2.84
CA ILE A 128 14.58 -3.54 2.78
C ILE A 128 14.38 -4.53 3.94
N TRP A 129 13.28 -4.40 4.69
CA TRP A 129 12.97 -5.26 5.85
C TRP A 129 11.47 -5.44 6.07
N ILE A 130 11.09 -6.39 6.91
CA ILE A 130 9.69 -6.74 7.22
C ILE A 130 9.46 -6.57 8.72
N GLU A 131 8.33 -5.99 9.11
CA GLU A 131 7.84 -5.86 10.49
C GLU A 131 6.53 -6.64 10.68
#